data_AF-Q95JZ5-F1
#
_entry.id   AF-Q95JZ5-F1
#
_cell.length_a   1.000
_cell.length_b   1.000
_cell.length_c   1.000
_cell.angle_alpha   90.00
_cell.angle_beta   90.00
_cell.angle_gamma   90.00
#
_symmetry.space_group_name_H-M   'P 1'
#
loop_
_entity.id
_entity.type
_entity.pdbx_description
1 polymer ?
#
loop_
_entity_poly.entity_id
_entity_poly.type
_entity_poly.pdbx_seq_one_letter_code
_entity_poly.pdbx_strand_id
1 'polypeptide(L)'
;MEKDDPPQLVTPTSVKAIILRIEAAQLTRAQEDISTQLLDILDNVNCVINRFQEELGYDLKENAKSHQTDPKGKKRFILLDKIASFSKDAKMKEKHLYDILRWLGDWGDTLTYEIGARKSEEEEAALDEWIEVTEKMLPLSLIATKRGIESLTALCSTLIEGQRKRSQVSKRTFWQGWQGRSPQASPSHPQPLSPEQMLQDQHTMNTKASANQRKECQEPTNESA
;
A
#
# COMPACT_ATOMS: atom_id res chain seq x y z
N MET A 1 -110.58 -7.63 75.39
CA MET A 1 -110.49 -8.76 74.44
C MET A 1 -109.00 -8.97 74.19
N GLU A 2 -108.45 -9.96 74.87
CA GLU A 2 -107.06 -10.40 74.74
C GLU A 2 -106.95 -11.23 73.45
N LYS A 3 -105.88 -11.01 72.68
CA LYS A 3 -105.72 -11.54 71.32
C LYS A 3 -104.87 -12.80 71.43
N ASP A 4 -105.48 -13.98 71.23
CA ASP A 4 -104.80 -15.27 71.27
C ASP A 4 -103.68 -15.34 70.21
N ASP A 5 -102.43 -15.47 70.66
CA ASP A 5 -101.29 -15.79 69.82
C ASP A 5 -101.33 -17.29 69.42
N PRO A 6 -100.99 -17.63 68.16
CA PRO A 6 -101.03 -19.00 67.69
C PRO A 6 -100.03 -19.89 68.46
N PRO A 7 -100.36 -21.17 68.70
CA PRO A 7 -99.51 -22.07 69.48
C PRO A 7 -98.15 -22.25 68.79
N GLN A 8 -97.08 -21.88 69.51
CA GLN A 8 -95.70 -22.02 69.08
C GLN A 8 -95.35 -23.52 69.07
N LEU A 9 -95.34 -24.14 67.89
CA LEU A 9 -94.96 -25.54 67.70
C LEU A 9 -93.46 -25.71 67.99
N VAL A 10 -93.12 -26.12 69.22
CA VAL A 10 -91.74 -26.41 69.62
C VAL A 10 -91.35 -27.80 69.13
N THR A 11 -90.34 -27.89 68.26
CA THR A 11 -89.79 -29.18 67.83
C THR A 11 -89.16 -29.89 69.03
N PRO A 12 -89.54 -31.15 69.34
CA PRO A 12 -88.96 -31.90 70.43
C PRO A 12 -87.44 -32.03 70.30
N THR A 13 -86.72 -31.99 71.42
CA THR A 13 -85.24 -32.07 71.48
C THR A 13 -84.69 -33.32 70.78
N SER A 14 -85.39 -34.45 70.89
CA SER A 14 -85.04 -35.71 70.22
C SER A 14 -85.04 -35.57 68.69
N VAL A 15 -86.05 -34.88 68.12
CA VAL A 15 -86.16 -34.63 66.68
C VAL A 15 -85.05 -33.69 66.22
N LYS A 16 -84.75 -32.62 66.98
CA LYS A 16 -83.62 -31.72 66.67
C LYS A 16 -82.28 -32.45 66.64
N ALA A 17 -82.03 -33.34 67.60
CA ALA A 17 -80.80 -34.13 67.65
C ALA A 17 -80.65 -35.08 66.44
N ILE A 18 -81.77 -35.64 65.96
CA ILE A 18 -81.77 -36.48 64.75
C ILE A 18 -81.48 -35.63 63.51
N ILE A 19 -82.12 -34.47 63.37
CA ILE A 19 -81.87 -33.55 62.26
C ILE A 19 -80.39 -33.14 62.21
N LEU A 20 -79.82 -32.70 63.35
CA LEU A 20 -78.40 -32.34 63.43
C LEU A 20 -77.46 -33.48 63.04
N ARG A 21 -77.78 -34.73 63.42
CA ARG A 21 -77.01 -35.91 63.01
C ARG A 21 -77.11 -36.17 61.50
N ILE A 22 -78.29 -35.98 60.92
CA ILE A 22 -78.50 -36.12 59.47
C ILE A 22 -77.73 -35.03 58.73
N GLU A 23 -77.84 -33.78 59.16
CA GLU A 23 -77.12 -32.64 58.58
C GLU A 23 -75.62 -32.85 58.62
N ALA A 24 -75.07 -33.27 59.77
CA ALA A 24 -73.64 -33.59 59.89
C ALA A 24 -73.24 -34.73 58.93
N ALA A 25 -74.02 -35.82 58.87
CA ALA A 25 -73.72 -36.95 57.99
C ALA A 25 -73.88 -36.61 56.49
N GLN A 26 -74.77 -35.68 56.14
CA GLN A 26 -74.91 -35.18 54.77
C GLN A 26 -73.77 -34.25 54.40
N LEU A 27 -73.36 -33.37 55.32
CA LEU A 27 -72.20 -32.49 55.15
C LEU A 27 -70.92 -33.29 54.89
N THR A 28 -70.65 -34.31 55.72
CA THR A 28 -69.46 -35.17 55.55
C THR A 28 -69.47 -35.89 54.21
N ARG A 29 -70.61 -36.49 53.82
CA ARG A 29 -70.73 -37.18 52.52
C ARG A 29 -70.53 -36.24 51.34
N ALA A 30 -71.10 -35.04 51.39
CA ALA A 30 -70.91 -34.04 50.33
C ALA A 30 -69.44 -33.59 50.24
N GLN A 31 -68.77 -33.39 51.38
CA GLN A 31 -67.36 -33.01 51.42
C GLN A 31 -66.46 -34.10 50.83
N GLU A 32 -66.70 -35.37 51.16
CA GLU A 32 -65.95 -36.52 50.63
C GLU A 32 -66.17 -36.70 49.12
N ASP A 33 -67.41 -36.57 48.65
CA ASP A 33 -67.74 -36.64 47.22
C ASP A 33 -67.05 -35.53 46.41
N ILE A 34 -67.14 -34.28 46.88
CA ILE A 34 -66.45 -33.14 46.26
C ILE A 34 -64.94 -33.35 46.25
N SER A 35 -64.36 -33.79 47.37
CA SER A 35 -62.93 -34.06 47.46
C SER A 35 -62.48 -35.12 46.46
N THR A 36 -63.29 -36.17 46.27
CA THR A 36 -62.99 -37.25 45.33
C THR A 36 -63.05 -36.76 43.90
N GLN A 37 -64.06 -35.96 43.55
CA GLN A 37 -64.17 -35.36 42.21
C GLN A 37 -63.03 -34.40 41.90
N LEU A 38 -62.62 -33.57 42.86
CA LEU A 38 -61.50 -32.66 42.68
C LEU A 38 -60.16 -33.40 42.48
N LEU A 39 -59.97 -34.54 43.16
CA LEU A 39 -58.81 -35.40 42.96
C LEU A 39 -58.79 -36.00 41.54
N ASP A 40 -59.92 -36.50 41.07
CA ASP A 40 -60.03 -37.08 39.72
C ASP A 40 -59.77 -36.02 38.63
N ILE A 41 -60.31 -34.81 38.80
CA ILE A 41 -60.02 -33.67 37.89
C ILE A 41 -58.54 -33.33 37.91
N LEU A 42 -57.92 -33.24 39.10
CA LEU A 42 -56.50 -32.93 39.24
C LEU A 42 -55.62 -33.98 38.55
N ASP A 43 -55.93 -35.27 38.74
CA ASP A 43 -55.20 -36.37 38.13
C ASP A 43 -55.34 -36.38 36.61
N ASN A 44 -56.54 -36.10 36.09
CA ASN A 44 -56.76 -35.99 34.66
C ASN A 44 -55.99 -34.81 34.05
N VAL A 45 -56.05 -33.63 34.68
CA VAL A 45 -55.29 -32.45 34.24
C VAL A 45 -53.78 -32.74 34.27
N ASN A 46 -53.26 -33.36 35.32
CA ASN A 46 -51.86 -33.74 35.40
C ASN A 46 -51.47 -34.76 34.32
N CYS A 47 -52.32 -35.75 34.05
CA CYS A 47 -52.10 -36.74 32.99
C CYS A 47 -52.02 -36.07 31.61
N VAL A 48 -52.97 -35.17 31.31
CA VAL A 48 -52.97 -34.40 30.06
C VAL A 48 -51.72 -33.52 29.96
N ILE A 49 -51.34 -32.82 31.03
CA ILE A 49 -50.10 -32.01 31.07
C ILE A 49 -48.88 -32.89 30.77
N ASN A 50 -48.73 -34.02 31.45
CA ASN A 50 -47.59 -34.92 31.24
C ASN A 50 -47.54 -35.44 29.79
N ARG A 51 -48.68 -35.83 29.23
CA ARG A 51 -48.76 -36.28 27.83
C ARG A 51 -48.36 -35.17 26.85
N PHE A 52 -48.81 -33.94 27.06
CA PHE A 52 -48.38 -32.81 26.22
C PHE A 52 -46.88 -32.52 26.37
N GLN A 53 -46.32 -32.67 27.57
CA GLN A 53 -44.87 -32.50 27.82
C GLN A 53 -44.05 -33.57 27.10
N GLU A 54 -44.50 -34.83 27.14
CA GLU A 54 -43.88 -35.95 26.43
C GLU A 54 -43.92 -35.74 24.90
N GLU A 55 -45.06 -35.31 24.36
CA GLU A 55 -45.23 -35.09 22.91
C GLU A 55 -44.40 -33.90 22.39
N LEU A 56 -44.30 -32.83 23.17
CA LEU A 56 -43.51 -31.63 22.82
C LEU A 56 -42.03 -31.75 23.21
N GLY A 57 -41.64 -32.77 23.97
CA GLY A 57 -40.29 -32.91 24.52
C GLY A 57 -39.89 -31.76 25.45
N TYR A 58 -40.87 -31.14 26.12
CA TYR A 58 -40.68 -29.96 26.97
C TYR A 58 -41.15 -30.28 28.39
N ASP A 59 -40.23 -30.47 29.33
CA ASP A 59 -40.55 -30.65 30.74
C ASP A 59 -40.76 -29.28 31.42
N LEU A 60 -41.98 -28.98 31.88
CA LEU A 60 -42.24 -27.71 32.59
C LEU A 60 -41.38 -27.60 33.86
N LYS A 61 -41.04 -28.73 34.52
CA LYS A 61 -40.25 -28.74 35.76
C LYS A 61 -38.76 -28.44 35.51
N GLU A 62 -38.27 -28.62 34.28
CA GLU A 62 -36.87 -28.42 33.92
C GLU A 62 -36.48 -26.94 33.75
N ASN A 63 -37.46 -26.06 33.50
CA ASN A 63 -37.23 -24.62 33.25
C ASN A 63 -36.76 -23.83 34.49
N ALA A 64 -36.67 -24.46 35.66
CA ALA A 64 -36.01 -23.85 36.81
C ALA A 64 -34.48 -23.98 36.74
N LYS A 65 -33.91 -24.87 35.91
CA LYS A 65 -32.46 -25.18 35.95
C LYS A 65 -31.74 -25.38 34.62
N SER A 66 -32.41 -25.65 33.49
CA SER A 66 -31.68 -25.88 32.23
C SER A 66 -31.77 -24.71 31.24
N HIS A 67 -30.96 -23.68 31.47
CA HIS A 67 -30.39 -22.90 30.37
C HIS A 67 -29.36 -23.75 29.62
N GLN A 68 -29.76 -24.91 29.10
CA GLN A 68 -28.97 -25.59 28.08
C GLN A 68 -29.35 -24.95 26.76
N THR A 69 -28.48 -24.07 26.29
CA THR A 69 -28.65 -23.35 25.02
C THR A 69 -28.79 -24.36 23.88
N ASP A 70 -30.03 -24.51 23.39
CA ASP A 70 -30.39 -25.27 22.20
C ASP A 70 -29.35 -25.02 21.08
N PRO A 71 -28.71 -26.05 20.49
CA PRO A 71 -27.79 -25.89 19.38
C PRO A 71 -28.41 -25.12 18.19
N LYS A 72 -29.75 -25.16 18.01
CA LYS A 72 -30.44 -24.30 17.03
C LYS A 72 -30.44 -22.83 17.46
N GLY A 73 -30.56 -22.53 18.75
CA GLY A 73 -30.43 -21.18 19.31
C GLY A 73 -29.05 -20.58 19.07
N LYS A 74 -27.98 -21.35 19.30
CA LYS A 74 -26.60 -20.91 18.98
C LYS A 74 -26.41 -20.62 17.49
N LYS A 75 -26.93 -21.47 16.60
CA LYS A 75 -26.87 -21.24 15.15
C LYS A 75 -27.62 -19.96 14.74
N ARG A 76 -28.80 -19.71 15.32
CA ARG A 76 -29.56 -18.47 15.11
C ARG A 76 -28.79 -17.23 15.56
N PHE A 77 -28.18 -17.30 16.74
CA PHE A 77 -27.37 -16.20 17.27
C PHE A 77 -26.17 -15.87 16.36
N ILE A 78 -25.41 -16.88 15.94
CA ILE A 78 -24.26 -16.68 15.03
C ILE A 78 -24.71 -16.08 13.70
N LEU A 79 -25.86 -16.48 13.17
CA LEU A 79 -26.41 -15.91 11.95
C LEU A 79 -26.78 -14.42 12.14
N LEU A 80 -27.45 -14.08 13.23
CA LEU A 80 -27.82 -12.70 13.54
C LEU A 80 -26.58 -11.81 13.73
N ASP A 81 -25.55 -12.31 14.41
CA ASP A 81 -24.28 -11.61 14.59
C ASP A 81 -23.58 -11.37 13.24
N LYS A 82 -23.56 -12.36 12.35
CA LYS A 82 -23.08 -12.19 10.97
C LYS A 82 -23.88 -11.14 10.21
N ILE A 83 -25.21 -11.17 10.25
CA ILE A 83 -26.05 -10.16 9.59
C ILE A 83 -25.75 -8.76 10.13
N ALA A 84 -25.60 -8.62 11.44
CA ALA A 84 -25.23 -7.35 12.07
C ALA A 84 -23.85 -6.85 11.60
N SER A 85 -22.87 -7.76 11.51
CA SER A 85 -21.53 -7.45 11.00
C SER A 85 -21.57 -6.96 9.54
N PHE A 86 -22.33 -7.64 8.67
CA PHE A 86 -22.52 -7.22 7.28
C PHE A 86 -23.24 -5.87 7.18
N SER A 87 -24.26 -5.62 8.01
CA SER A 87 -24.94 -4.32 8.04
C SER A 87 -24.00 -3.18 8.44
N LYS A 88 -23.11 -3.43 9.40
CA LYS A 88 -22.11 -2.44 9.84
C LYS A 88 -21.09 -2.14 8.74
N ASP A 89 -20.59 -3.18 8.07
CA ASP A 89 -19.67 -3.04 6.95
C ASP A 89 -20.33 -2.31 5.76
N ALA A 90 -21.58 -2.63 5.45
CA ALA A 90 -22.34 -1.94 4.41
C ALA A 90 -22.49 -0.43 4.69
N LYS A 91 -22.81 -0.06 5.93
CA LYS A 91 -22.88 1.36 6.35
C LYS A 91 -21.53 2.08 6.23
N MET A 92 -20.43 1.39 6.55
CA MET A 92 -19.09 1.95 6.39
C MET A 92 -18.75 2.19 4.91
N LYS A 93 -19.05 1.22 4.05
CA LYS A 93 -18.87 1.35 2.60
C LYS A 93 -19.72 2.47 2.00
N GLU A 94 -20.97 2.59 2.42
CA GLU A 94 -21.85 3.69 2.02
C GLU A 94 -21.26 5.04 2.39
N LYS A 95 -20.75 5.19 3.61
CA LYS A 95 -20.05 6.42 4.04
C LYS A 95 -18.83 6.70 3.16
N HIS A 96 -18.00 5.70 2.88
CA HIS A 96 -16.84 5.87 2.00
C HIS A 96 -17.23 6.29 0.59
N LEU A 97 -18.28 5.69 0.01
CA LEU A 97 -18.79 6.08 -1.31
C LEU A 97 -19.31 7.52 -1.30
N TYR A 98 -20.01 7.93 -0.24
CA TYR A 98 -20.45 9.31 -0.08
C TYR A 98 -19.28 10.29 0.00
N ASP A 99 -18.23 9.97 0.78
CA ASP A 99 -17.03 10.80 0.88
C ASP A 99 -16.30 10.90 -0.47
N ILE A 100 -16.19 9.79 -1.22
CA ILE A 100 -15.63 9.79 -2.58
C ILE A 100 -16.47 10.65 -3.52
N LEU A 101 -17.79 10.52 -3.48
CA LEU A 101 -18.69 11.30 -4.34
C LEU A 101 -18.58 12.80 -4.03
N ARG A 102 -18.56 13.18 -2.75
CA ARG A 102 -18.35 14.57 -2.33
C ARG A 102 -17.01 15.08 -2.85
N TRP A 103 -15.94 14.32 -2.63
CA TRP A 103 -14.60 14.69 -3.10
C TRP A 103 -14.56 14.87 -4.62
N LEU A 104 -15.18 13.97 -5.38
CA LEU A 104 -15.29 14.12 -6.85
C LEU A 104 -16.05 15.38 -7.25
N GLY A 105 -17.10 15.75 -6.52
CA GLY A 105 -17.82 17.02 -6.71
C GLY A 105 -16.91 18.23 -6.47
N ASP A 106 -16.24 18.27 -5.31
CA ASP A 106 -15.35 19.37 -4.92
C ASP A 106 -14.20 19.55 -5.95
N TRP A 107 -13.61 18.45 -6.42
CA TRP A 107 -12.58 18.49 -7.47
C TRP A 107 -13.14 18.86 -8.83
N GLY A 108 -14.35 18.40 -9.17
CA GLY A 108 -15.03 18.80 -10.40
C GLY A 108 -15.26 20.30 -10.46
N ASP A 109 -15.73 20.90 -9.37
CA ASP A 109 -15.93 22.35 -9.28
C ASP A 109 -14.61 23.11 -9.35
N THR A 110 -13.57 22.61 -8.66
CA THR A 110 -12.22 23.21 -8.68
C THR A 110 -11.63 23.19 -10.09
N LEU A 111 -11.68 22.04 -10.77
CA LEU A 111 -11.19 21.90 -12.15
C LEU A 111 -11.99 22.76 -13.12
N THR A 112 -13.31 22.81 -12.96
CA THR A 112 -14.18 23.63 -13.81
C THR A 112 -13.90 25.12 -13.62
N TYR A 113 -13.66 25.56 -12.38
CA TYR A 113 -13.26 26.93 -12.08
C TYR A 113 -11.89 27.26 -12.67
N GLU A 114 -10.88 26.41 -12.45
CA GLU A 114 -9.52 26.68 -12.93
C GLU A 114 -9.38 26.63 -14.46
N ILE A 115 -10.04 25.67 -15.11
CA ILE A 115 -9.97 25.47 -16.56
C ILE A 115 -10.95 26.42 -17.28
N GLY A 116 -12.17 26.55 -16.76
CA GLY A 116 -13.24 27.34 -17.37
C GLY A 116 -13.08 28.84 -17.18
N ALA A 117 -12.43 29.31 -16.10
CA ALA A 117 -12.20 30.75 -15.90
C ALA A 117 -10.96 31.29 -16.62
N ARG A 118 -10.05 30.43 -17.10
CA ARG A 118 -8.82 30.86 -17.81
C ARG A 118 -8.95 30.86 -19.32
N LYS A 119 -9.71 29.93 -19.90
CA LYS A 119 -9.79 29.80 -21.36
C LYS A 119 -10.70 30.85 -21.97
N SER A 120 -10.12 31.92 -22.51
CA SER A 120 -10.74 32.62 -23.63
C SER A 120 -10.70 31.71 -24.86
N GLU A 121 -11.65 31.87 -25.78
CA GLU A 121 -11.65 31.15 -27.08
C GLU A 121 -10.32 31.35 -27.83
N GLU A 122 -9.67 32.50 -27.63
CA GLU A 122 -8.38 32.86 -28.21
C GLU A 122 -7.21 32.10 -27.58
N GLU A 123 -7.17 31.91 -26.25
CA GLU A 123 -6.13 31.11 -25.59
C GLU A 123 -6.24 29.62 -25.94
N GLU A 124 -7.46 29.11 -26.09
CA GLU A 124 -7.69 27.72 -26.50
C GLU A 124 -7.27 27.49 -27.95
N ALA A 125 -7.60 28.41 -28.87
CA ALA A 125 -7.14 28.37 -30.25
C ALA A 125 -5.62 28.49 -30.38
N ALA A 126 -4.97 29.33 -29.57
CA ALA A 126 -3.52 29.46 -29.54
C ALA A 126 -2.84 28.18 -29.01
N LEU A 127 -3.46 27.49 -28.05
CA LEU A 127 -2.97 26.21 -27.56
C LEU A 127 -3.07 25.12 -28.63
N ASP A 128 -4.20 25.06 -29.33
CA ASP A 128 -4.42 24.11 -30.43
C ASP A 128 -3.47 24.36 -31.60
N GLU A 129 -3.24 25.62 -31.99
CA GLU A 129 -2.23 25.99 -32.99
C GLU A 129 -0.84 25.55 -32.55
N TRP A 130 -0.46 25.79 -31.28
CA TRP A 130 0.83 25.37 -30.75
C TRP A 130 0.99 23.84 -30.76
N ILE A 131 -0.06 23.10 -30.41
CA ILE A 131 -0.08 21.62 -30.47
C ILE A 131 0.12 21.17 -31.91
N GLU A 132 -0.64 21.72 -32.87
CA GLU A 132 -0.56 21.35 -34.28
C GLU A 132 0.83 21.64 -34.87
N VAL A 133 1.38 22.82 -34.59
CA VAL A 133 2.73 23.20 -35.04
C VAL A 133 3.78 22.28 -34.43
N THR A 134 3.66 21.97 -33.14
CA THR A 134 4.61 21.11 -32.43
C THR A 134 4.55 19.67 -32.94
N GLU A 135 3.36 19.13 -33.18
CA GLU A 135 3.15 17.79 -33.71
C GLU A 135 3.77 17.62 -35.11
N LYS A 136 3.72 18.67 -35.94
CA LYS A 136 4.33 18.69 -37.27
C LYS A 136 5.84 18.90 -37.25
N MET A 137 6.34 19.83 -36.42
CA MET A 137 7.74 20.26 -36.45
C MET A 137 8.66 19.39 -35.59
N LEU A 138 8.17 18.81 -34.50
CA LEU A 138 8.98 18.00 -33.59
C LEU A 138 9.58 16.76 -34.28
N PRO A 139 8.84 15.97 -35.08
CA PRO A 139 9.44 14.84 -35.78
C PRO A 139 10.53 15.27 -36.77
N LEU A 140 10.31 16.39 -37.47
CA LEU A 140 11.27 16.91 -38.45
C LEU A 140 12.57 17.39 -37.78
N SER A 141 12.46 18.09 -36.65
CA SER A 141 13.62 18.56 -35.88
C SER A 141 14.43 17.40 -35.31
N LEU A 142 13.76 16.35 -34.82
CA LEU A 142 14.40 15.14 -34.34
C LEU A 142 15.13 14.38 -35.46
N ILE A 143 14.51 14.27 -36.65
CA ILE A 143 15.15 13.66 -37.82
C ILE A 143 16.38 14.47 -38.26
N ALA A 144 16.26 15.79 -38.33
CA ALA A 144 17.37 16.67 -38.71
C ALA A 144 18.53 16.55 -37.71
N THR A 145 18.21 16.56 -36.42
CA THR A 145 19.20 16.39 -35.34
C THR A 145 19.90 15.04 -35.43
N LYS A 146 19.15 13.95 -35.63
CA LYS A 146 19.70 12.60 -35.82
C LYS A 146 20.68 12.56 -36.99
N ARG A 147 20.28 13.09 -38.16
CA ARG A 147 21.14 13.13 -39.35
C ARG A 147 22.39 14.00 -39.14
N GLY A 148 22.26 15.10 -38.41
CA GLY A 148 23.39 15.95 -38.02
C GLY A 148 24.41 15.19 -37.17
N ILE A 149 23.94 14.46 -36.15
CA ILE A 149 24.78 13.61 -35.30
C ILE A 149 25.46 12.50 -36.11
N GLU A 150 24.74 11.84 -37.01
CA GLU A 150 25.29 10.80 -37.89
C GLU A 150 26.41 11.36 -38.80
N SER A 151 26.19 12.53 -39.41
CA SER A 151 27.18 13.22 -40.24
C SER A 151 28.43 13.61 -39.44
N LEU A 152 28.25 14.20 -38.27
CA LEU A 152 29.36 14.56 -37.38
C LEU A 152 30.16 13.32 -36.95
N THR A 153 29.46 12.24 -36.63
CA THR A 153 30.08 10.95 -36.27
C THR A 153 30.91 10.39 -37.42
N ALA A 154 30.40 10.45 -38.64
CA ALA A 154 31.13 10.02 -39.83
C ALA A 154 32.37 10.89 -40.07
N LEU A 155 32.26 12.21 -39.99
CA LEU A 155 33.38 13.13 -40.13
C LEU A 155 34.47 12.85 -39.09
N CYS A 156 34.11 12.76 -37.81
CA CYS A 156 35.05 12.44 -36.74
C CYS A 156 35.73 11.08 -36.97
N SER A 157 34.97 10.06 -37.40
CA SER A 157 35.52 8.74 -37.69
C SER A 157 36.54 8.78 -38.84
N THR A 158 36.25 9.51 -39.92
CA THR A 158 37.19 9.67 -41.05
C THR A 158 38.44 10.44 -40.66
N LEU A 159 38.31 11.48 -39.82
CA LEU A 159 39.44 12.26 -39.33
C LEU A 159 40.37 11.41 -38.44
N ILE A 160 39.78 10.66 -37.50
CA ILE A 160 40.51 9.76 -36.61
C ILE A 160 41.23 8.66 -37.41
N GLU A 161 40.53 8.01 -38.34
CA GLU A 161 41.11 6.95 -39.19
C GLU A 161 42.20 7.51 -40.13
N GLY A 162 42.01 8.72 -40.67
CA GLY A 162 43.01 9.43 -41.47
C GLY A 162 44.27 9.75 -40.66
N GLN A 163 44.11 10.20 -39.41
CA GLN A 163 45.22 10.42 -38.49
C GLN A 163 45.94 9.11 -38.16
N ARG A 164 45.20 8.05 -37.86
CA ARG A 164 45.76 6.71 -37.60
C ARG A 164 46.58 6.18 -38.78
N LYS A 165 46.05 6.29 -40.01
CA LYS A 165 46.76 5.90 -41.24
C LYS A 165 48.03 6.72 -41.46
N ARG A 166 48.00 8.05 -41.28
CA ARG A 166 49.21 8.88 -41.39
C ARG A 166 50.27 8.53 -40.35
N SER A 167 49.85 8.31 -39.10
CA SER A 167 50.76 7.89 -38.02
C SER A 167 51.32 6.47 -38.22
N GLN A 168 50.57 5.57 -38.86
CA GLN A 168 51.04 4.23 -39.21
C GLN A 168 52.00 4.25 -40.41
N VAL A 169 51.69 5.05 -41.44
CA VAL A 169 52.57 5.24 -42.61
C VAL A 169 53.89 5.88 -42.18
N SER A 170 53.87 6.92 -41.34
CA SER A 170 55.10 7.57 -40.84
C SER A 170 55.97 6.62 -40.02
N LYS A 171 55.38 5.76 -39.18
CA LYS A 171 56.12 4.70 -38.49
C LYS A 171 56.72 3.68 -39.48
N ARG A 172 55.98 3.28 -40.52
CA ARG A 172 56.45 2.30 -41.51
C ARG A 172 57.59 2.84 -42.38
N THR A 173 57.52 4.09 -42.85
CA THR A 173 58.61 4.73 -43.59
C THR A 173 59.81 5.05 -42.71
N PHE A 174 59.60 5.44 -41.45
CA PHE A 174 60.67 5.62 -40.47
C PHE A 174 61.52 4.35 -40.31
N TRP A 175 60.89 3.18 -40.14
CA TRP A 175 61.61 1.92 -40.01
C TRP A 175 62.26 1.44 -41.32
N GLN A 176 61.65 1.67 -42.49
CA GLN A 176 62.29 1.34 -43.78
C GLN A 176 63.54 2.17 -44.06
N GLY A 177 63.54 3.46 -43.72
CA GLY A 177 64.72 4.32 -43.84
C GLY A 177 65.85 3.91 -42.89
N TRP A 178 65.52 3.33 -41.73
CA TRP A 178 66.48 2.78 -40.79
C TRP A 178 67.05 1.42 -41.26
N GLN A 179 66.21 0.55 -41.81
CA GLN A 179 66.62 -0.78 -42.31
C GLN A 179 67.49 -0.69 -43.59
N GLY A 180 67.23 0.29 -44.46
CA GLY A 180 68.08 0.61 -45.61
C GLY A 180 69.42 1.25 -45.26
N ARG A 181 69.60 1.69 -44.01
CA ARG A 181 70.84 2.29 -43.47
C ARG A 181 71.63 1.33 -42.58
N SER A 182 71.51 0.02 -42.81
CA SER A 182 72.44 -0.96 -42.23
C SER A 182 73.87 -0.65 -42.73
N PRO A 183 74.84 -0.31 -41.85
CA PRO A 183 76.17 0.07 -42.29
C PRO A 183 76.97 -1.15 -42.75
N GLN A 184 76.97 -1.44 -44.06
CA GLN A 184 78.09 -2.10 -44.73
C GLN A 184 79.22 -1.08 -44.90
N ALA A 185 79.90 -0.76 -43.78
CA ALA A 185 81.22 -0.12 -43.67
C ALA A 185 81.35 0.50 -42.28
N SER A 186 82.01 -0.21 -41.38
CA SER A 186 82.51 0.33 -40.11
C SER A 186 83.68 1.28 -40.38
N PRO A 187 83.72 2.50 -39.81
CA PRO A 187 84.96 3.24 -39.68
C PRO A 187 85.76 2.70 -38.48
N SER A 188 87.08 2.65 -38.62
CA SER A 188 88.04 2.18 -37.62
C SER A 188 87.83 2.85 -36.25
N HIS A 189 87.72 2.04 -35.20
CA HIS A 189 87.67 2.50 -33.81
C HIS A 189 88.89 3.39 -33.49
N PRO A 190 88.70 4.61 -32.95
CA PRO A 190 89.80 5.37 -32.37
C PRO A 190 90.26 4.70 -31.07
N GLN A 191 91.57 4.48 -30.94
CA GLN A 191 92.21 3.89 -29.77
C GLN A 191 92.13 4.87 -28.59
N PRO A 192 91.80 4.41 -27.36
CA PRO A 192 91.70 5.29 -26.20
C PRO A 192 93.05 5.92 -25.83
N LEU A 193 93.02 7.18 -25.41
CA LEU A 193 94.19 8.00 -25.02
C LEU A 193 94.89 7.48 -23.74
N SER A 194 96.21 7.71 -23.62
CA SER A 194 96.98 7.31 -22.43
C SER A 194 96.69 8.22 -21.22
N PRO A 195 96.74 7.72 -19.97
CA PRO A 195 96.54 8.53 -18.77
C PRO A 195 97.43 9.78 -18.67
N GLU A 196 98.67 9.76 -19.18
CA GLU A 196 99.54 10.94 -19.21
C GLU A 196 99.01 12.04 -20.15
N GLN A 197 98.34 11.68 -21.24
CA GLN A 197 97.73 12.62 -22.18
C GLN A 197 96.47 13.27 -21.58
N MET A 198 95.73 12.53 -20.75
CA MET A 198 94.59 13.08 -20.02
C MET A 198 95.00 14.14 -18.99
N LEU A 199 96.18 14.02 -18.37
CA LEU A 199 96.65 14.94 -17.32
C LEU A 199 97.21 16.26 -17.87
N GLN A 200 97.79 16.27 -19.08
CA GLN A 200 98.30 17.51 -19.69
C GLN A 200 97.19 18.48 -20.11
N ASP A 201 96.04 17.96 -20.53
CA ASP A 201 94.89 18.74 -21.01
C ASP A 201 94.22 19.57 -19.89
N GLN A 202 94.30 19.09 -18.64
CA GLN A 202 93.72 19.77 -17.48
C GLN A 202 94.46 21.07 -17.13
N HIS A 203 95.79 21.10 -17.31
CA HIS A 203 96.59 22.30 -17.07
C HIS A 203 96.43 23.35 -18.17
N THR A 204 96.12 22.95 -19.41
CA THR A 204 95.93 23.88 -20.53
C THR A 204 94.55 24.55 -20.51
N MET A 205 93.52 23.89 -19.95
CA MET A 205 92.18 24.48 -19.77
C MET A 205 92.16 25.57 -18.68
N ASN A 206 92.89 25.40 -17.58
CA ASN A 206 92.87 26.35 -16.47
C ASN A 206 93.56 27.69 -16.78
N THR A 207 94.55 27.72 -17.69
CA THR A 207 95.20 28.97 -18.10
C THR A 207 94.33 29.81 -19.06
N LYS A 208 93.43 29.16 -19.83
CA LYS A 208 92.54 29.84 -20.79
C LYS A 208 91.27 30.40 -20.14
N ALA A 209 90.80 29.81 -19.04
CA ALA A 209 89.64 30.31 -18.29
C ALA A 209 89.90 31.68 -17.62
N SER A 210 91.15 31.96 -17.20
CA SER A 210 91.50 33.22 -16.53
C SER A 210 91.64 34.43 -17.47
N ALA A 211 91.72 34.22 -18.79
CA ALA A 211 91.83 35.30 -19.78
C ALA A 211 90.47 35.85 -20.24
N ASN A 212 89.41 35.03 -20.16
CA ASN A 212 88.07 35.40 -20.66
C ASN A 212 87.22 36.22 -19.66
N GLN A 213 87.59 36.31 -18.37
CA GLN A 213 86.88 37.17 -17.40
C GLN A 213 87.17 38.68 -17.55
N ARG A 214 88.10 39.09 -18.42
CA ARG A 214 88.50 40.52 -18.57
C ARG A 214 87.86 41.27 -19.76
N LYS A 215 87.01 40.64 -20.58
CA LYS A 215 86.52 41.25 -21.83
C LYS A 215 85.00 41.43 -21.95
N GLU A 216 84.22 41.12 -20.92
CA GLU A 216 82.75 41.21 -20.95
C GLU A 216 82.21 42.38 -20.10
N CYS A 217 82.88 43.54 -20.20
CA CYS A 217 82.38 44.83 -19.72
C CYS A 217 82.38 45.83 -20.87
N GLN A 218 81.42 45.73 -21.80
CA GLN A 218 80.92 46.89 -22.56
C GLN A 218 79.67 46.51 -23.38
N GLU A 219 78.52 46.95 -22.87
CA GLU A 219 77.26 47.15 -23.60
C GLU A 219 77.42 48.28 -24.64
N PRO A 220 76.59 48.36 -25.69
CA PRO A 220 75.42 49.21 -25.55
C PRO A 220 74.14 48.78 -26.32
N THR A 221 73.05 49.26 -25.76
CA THR A 221 71.68 49.50 -26.24
C THR A 221 71.58 50.18 -27.61
N ASN A 222 70.52 49.87 -28.36
CA ASN A 222 69.67 50.92 -28.96
C ASN A 222 68.30 50.38 -29.41
N GLU A 223 67.34 51.30 -29.30
CA GLU A 223 65.90 51.16 -29.26
C GLU A 223 65.27 51.76 -30.54
N SER A 224 63.98 51.44 -30.73
CA SER A 224 62.93 52.30 -31.30
C SER A 224 62.39 52.05 -32.72
N ALA A 225 61.05 51.97 -32.70
CA ALA A 225 60.00 52.40 -33.63
C ALA A 225 59.67 51.52 -34.85
#